data_AF-A0AAX0VJV3-F1
#
_entry.id   AF-A0AAX0VJV3-F1
#
_cell.length_a   1.000
_cell.length_b   1.000
_cell.length_c   1.000
_cell.angle_alpha   90.00
_cell.angle_beta   90.00
_cell.angle_gamma   90.00
#
_symmetry.space_group_name_H-M   'P 1'
#
loop_
_entity.id
_entity.type
_entity.pdbx_description
1 polymer ?
#
loop_
_entity_poly.entity_id
_entity_poly.type
_entity_poly.pdbx_seq_one_letter_code
_entity_poly.pdbx_strand_id
1 'polypeptide(L)'
;MSETRRARPGVDPVSTPPSDVPRGPGGRDALVRRRVFRTPLLRRVVYAVVFELLAILFTTVILAALGNDGGPSLAVAVVSSTVALLWNIVFNSVFETLERRLGITGRPWWVRVAHAVGFEGGLIVFLVPAVALILGIGLGEAFLIEAGLLVFFLVYAAVYAYAFDSVFGLPDSAARAEA
;
A
#
# COMPACT_ATOMS: atom_id res chain seq x y z
N MET A 1 45.34 -38.95 -40.08
CA MET A 1 44.87 -37.61 -40.47
C MET A 1 43.35 -37.65 -40.46
N SER A 2 42.74 -37.34 -39.31
CA SER A 2 41.28 -37.29 -39.13
C SER A 2 40.99 -36.34 -37.97
N GLU A 3 40.14 -35.36 -38.22
CA GLU A 3 40.06 -34.07 -37.54
C GLU A 3 39.56 -34.11 -36.10
N THR A 4 40.26 -33.38 -35.24
CA THR A 4 39.80 -32.95 -33.93
C THR A 4 38.63 -31.98 -34.09
N ARG A 5 37.40 -32.46 -33.86
CA ARG A 5 36.19 -31.65 -33.81
C ARG A 5 36.27 -30.66 -32.63
N ARG A 6 36.74 -29.44 -32.89
CA ARG A 6 36.70 -28.35 -31.89
C ARG A 6 35.25 -28.07 -31.53
N ALA A 7 34.92 -28.22 -30.25
CA ALA A 7 33.68 -27.71 -29.68
C ALA A 7 33.63 -26.19 -29.88
N ARG A 8 32.53 -25.70 -30.47
CA ARG A 8 32.24 -24.26 -30.50
C ARG A 8 31.94 -23.84 -29.06
N PRO A 9 32.58 -22.78 -28.51
CA PRO A 9 32.14 -22.21 -27.26
C PRO A 9 30.70 -21.73 -27.46
N GLY A 10 29.80 -22.19 -26.59
CA GLY A 10 28.43 -21.71 -26.53
C GLY A 10 28.46 -20.21 -26.34
N VAL A 11 27.81 -19.49 -27.25
CA VAL A 11 27.41 -18.10 -26.99
C VAL A 11 26.33 -18.22 -25.93
N ASP A 12 26.65 -17.88 -24.68
CA ASP A 12 25.66 -17.74 -23.63
C ASP A 12 24.56 -16.79 -24.14
N PRO A 13 23.27 -17.17 -24.07
CA PRO A 13 22.20 -16.32 -24.57
C PRO A 13 22.08 -15.10 -23.65
N VAL A 14 22.71 -14.01 -24.06
CA VAL A 14 22.42 -12.64 -23.64
C VAL A 14 22.30 -12.49 -22.12
N SER A 15 23.42 -12.57 -21.41
CA SER A 15 23.57 -11.79 -20.19
C SER A 15 23.66 -10.32 -20.62
N THR A 16 22.50 -9.67 -20.80
CA THR A 16 22.45 -8.20 -20.92
C THR A 16 23.27 -7.64 -19.77
N PRO A 17 24.28 -6.79 -20.03
CA PRO A 17 25.07 -6.19 -18.96
C PRO A 17 24.10 -5.51 -17.97
N PRO A 18 24.34 -5.59 -16.65
CA PRO A 18 23.45 -5.01 -15.67
C PRO A 18 23.21 -3.54 -16.03
N SER A 19 21.99 -3.22 -16.44
CA SER A 19 21.61 -1.88 -16.80
C SER A 19 21.64 -1.03 -15.52
N ASP A 20 22.44 0.04 -15.49
CA ASP A 20 22.47 1.00 -14.37
C ASP A 20 21.14 1.73 -14.13
N VAL A 21 20.18 1.52 -15.04
CA VAL A 21 18.82 2.06 -14.99
C VAL A 21 18.00 1.34 -13.91
N PRO A 22 17.38 2.08 -12.96
CA PRO A 22 16.48 1.47 -11.98
C PRO A 22 15.31 0.76 -12.67
N ARG A 23 14.98 -0.46 -12.22
CA ARG A 23 13.83 -1.23 -12.74
C ARG A 23 12.58 -0.96 -11.93
N GLY A 24 11.44 -0.81 -12.61
CA GLY A 24 10.10 -0.79 -12.06
C GLY A 24 9.42 -2.16 -12.09
N PRO A 25 8.11 -2.22 -11.78
CA PRO A 25 7.35 -3.47 -11.72
C PRO A 25 7.40 -4.28 -13.02
N GLY A 26 7.56 -5.60 -12.89
CA GLY A 26 7.58 -6.52 -14.03
C GLY A 26 8.84 -6.42 -14.90
N GLY A 27 9.96 -5.95 -14.34
CA GLY A 27 11.26 -5.89 -15.01
C GLY A 27 11.42 -4.76 -16.04
N ARG A 28 10.47 -3.83 -16.13
CA ARG A 28 10.54 -2.67 -17.03
C ARG A 28 11.46 -1.59 -16.46
N ASP A 29 12.08 -0.78 -17.32
CA ASP A 29 12.86 0.38 -16.87
C ASP A 29 11.95 1.42 -16.20
N ALA A 30 12.39 1.98 -15.07
CA ALA A 30 11.71 3.09 -14.43
C ALA A 30 11.67 4.31 -15.35
N LEU A 31 10.55 5.04 -15.35
CA LEU A 31 10.36 6.18 -16.25
C LEU A 31 11.42 7.27 -16.08
N VAL A 32 11.83 7.53 -14.83
CA VAL A 32 12.81 8.59 -14.53
C VAL A 32 14.25 8.18 -14.95
N ARG A 33 14.50 6.90 -15.24
CA ARG A 33 15.77 6.29 -15.70
C ARG A 33 17.02 6.61 -14.86
N ARG A 34 16.88 7.31 -13.73
CA ARG A 34 17.94 7.67 -12.78
C ARG A 34 17.47 7.43 -11.35
N ARG A 35 18.39 7.14 -10.43
CA ARG A 35 18.08 7.04 -8.99
C ARG A 35 17.80 8.42 -8.43
N VAL A 36 16.52 8.70 -8.18
CA VAL A 36 16.07 9.97 -7.56
C VAL A 36 16.34 9.97 -6.07
N PHE A 37 16.09 8.84 -5.39
CA PHE A 37 16.24 8.73 -3.94
C PHE A 37 17.62 8.23 -3.57
N ARG A 38 18.31 8.97 -2.71
CA ARG A 38 19.65 8.62 -2.20
C ARG A 38 19.62 7.64 -1.04
N THR A 39 18.52 7.62 -0.28
CA THR A 39 18.35 6.74 0.89
C THR A 39 16.97 6.08 0.89
N PRO A 40 16.83 4.87 1.47
CA PRO A 40 15.55 4.21 1.62
C PRO A 40 14.55 5.01 2.47
N LEU A 41 15.04 5.74 3.48
CA LEU A 41 14.21 6.59 4.33
C LEU A 41 13.61 7.75 3.54
N LEU A 42 14.40 8.44 2.71
CA LEU A 42 13.89 9.54 1.88
C LEU A 42 12.80 9.06 0.92
N ARG A 43 13.00 7.90 0.28
CA ARG A 43 11.98 7.28 -0.57
C ARG A 43 10.68 7.02 0.20
N ARG A 44 10.77 6.42 1.39
CA ARG A 44 9.61 6.10 2.23
C ARG A 44 8.86 7.36 2.66
N VAL A 45 9.58 8.41 3.06
CA VAL A 45 8.96 9.70 3.46
C VAL A 45 8.27 10.35 2.27
N VAL A 46 8.94 10.45 1.11
CA VAL A 46 8.32 11.05 -0.09
C VAL A 46 7.11 10.24 -0.54
N TYR A 47 7.20 8.92 -0.54
CA TYR A 47 6.09 8.03 -0.82
C TYR A 47 4.90 8.31 0.10
N ALA A 48 5.12 8.35 1.42
CA ALA A 48 4.06 8.55 2.42
C ALA A 48 3.44 9.95 2.33
N VAL A 49 4.25 11.00 2.21
CA VAL A 49 3.76 12.38 2.13
C VAL A 49 2.93 12.61 0.87
N VAL A 50 3.40 12.15 -0.30
CA VAL A 50 2.65 12.31 -1.55
C VAL A 50 1.37 11.47 -1.51
N PHE A 51 1.43 10.26 -0.95
CA PHE A 51 0.26 9.41 -0.75
C PHE A 51 -0.81 10.10 0.11
N GLU A 52 -0.42 10.69 1.24
CA GLU A 52 -1.33 11.36 2.18
C GLU A 52 -1.94 12.63 1.58
N LEU A 53 -1.15 13.44 0.87
CA LEU A 53 -1.65 14.66 0.22
C LEU A 53 -2.71 14.34 -0.84
N LEU A 54 -2.47 13.30 -1.65
CA LEU A 54 -3.45 12.84 -2.63
C LEU A 54 -4.67 12.20 -1.98
N ALA A 55 -4.49 11.47 -0.87
CA ALA A 55 -5.60 10.90 -0.10
C ALA A 55 -6.53 12.01 0.42
N ILE A 56 -5.99 13.05 1.03
CA ILE A 56 -6.76 14.22 1.49
C ILE A 56 -7.51 14.87 0.33
N LEU A 57 -6.84 15.07 -0.81
CA LEU A 57 -7.45 15.64 -2.01
C LEU A 57 -8.62 14.77 -2.50
N PHE A 58 -8.42 13.46 -2.67
CA PHE A 58 -9.47 12.58 -3.16
C PHE A 58 -10.65 12.48 -2.21
N THR A 59 -10.42 12.33 -0.90
CA THR A 59 -11.52 12.30 0.07
C THR A 59 -12.32 13.60 0.04
N THR A 60 -11.64 14.75 -0.01
CA THR A 60 -12.30 16.06 -0.10
C THR A 60 -13.17 16.17 -1.36
N VAL A 61 -12.65 15.74 -2.52
CA VAL A 61 -13.39 15.77 -3.79
C VAL A 61 -14.56 14.79 -3.80
N ILE A 62 -14.38 13.57 -3.29
CA ILE A 62 -15.43 12.55 -3.24
C ILE A 62 -16.58 13.02 -2.35
N LEU A 63 -16.28 13.52 -1.15
CA LEU A 63 -17.31 13.98 -0.22
C LEU A 63 -18.00 15.25 -0.71
N ALA A 64 -17.27 16.17 -1.36
CA ALA A 64 -17.85 17.33 -2.02
C ALA A 64 -18.80 16.94 -3.17
N ALA A 65 -18.44 15.92 -3.96
CA ALA A 65 -19.31 15.40 -5.02
C ALA A 65 -20.58 14.73 -4.46
N LEU A 66 -20.54 14.23 -3.22
CA LEU A 66 -21.69 13.72 -2.48
C LEU A 66 -22.51 14.82 -1.79
N GLY A 67 -22.17 16.09 -2.00
CA GLY A 67 -22.91 17.24 -1.47
C GLY A 67 -22.50 17.68 -0.06
N ASN A 68 -21.36 17.20 0.46
CA ASN A 68 -20.85 17.63 1.76
C ASN A 68 -19.93 18.84 1.62
N ASP A 69 -20.06 19.82 2.51
CA ASP A 69 -19.17 20.99 2.54
C ASP A 69 -17.70 20.58 2.77
N GLY A 70 -16.76 21.36 2.22
CA GLY A 70 -15.34 21.02 2.24
C GLY A 70 -14.71 20.94 3.64
N GLY A 71 -15.23 21.70 4.61
CA GLY A 71 -14.73 21.71 6.00
C GLY A 71 -14.95 20.38 6.73
N PRO A 72 -16.21 19.90 6.84
CA PRO A 72 -16.51 18.58 7.38
C PRO A 72 -15.83 17.44 6.63
N SER A 73 -15.71 17.55 5.29
CA SER A 73 -15.05 16.56 4.44
C SER A 73 -13.57 16.38 4.76
N LEU A 74 -12.85 17.49 4.97
CA LEU A 74 -11.45 17.47 5.40
C LEU A 74 -11.30 16.88 6.80
N ALA A 75 -12.21 17.22 7.73
CA ALA A 75 -12.22 16.68 9.08
C ALA A 75 -12.43 15.16 9.08
N VAL A 76 -13.37 14.66 8.27
CA VAL A 76 -13.57 13.21 8.06
C VAL A 76 -12.30 12.55 7.55
N ALA A 77 -11.63 13.12 6.54
CA ALA A 77 -10.41 12.55 5.98
C ALA A 77 -9.30 12.40 7.04
N VAL A 78 -9.03 13.48 7.79
CA VAL A 78 -7.96 13.53 8.79
C VAL A 78 -8.26 12.63 9.99
N VAL A 79 -9.49 12.68 10.51
CA VAL A 79 -9.90 11.84 11.65
C VAL A 79 -9.87 10.38 11.24
N SER A 80 -10.37 10.04 10.06
CA SER A 80 -10.44 8.66 9.60
C SER A 80 -9.05 8.07 9.35
N SER A 81 -8.14 8.81 8.70
CA SER A 81 -6.76 8.33 8.51
C SER A 81 -6.02 8.17 9.83
N THR A 82 -6.23 9.08 10.78
CA THR A 82 -5.63 9.00 12.12
C THR A 82 -6.15 7.81 12.91
N VAL A 83 -7.47 7.61 12.95
CA VAL A 83 -8.09 6.47 13.63
C VAL A 83 -7.64 5.17 12.99
N ALA A 84 -7.63 5.07 11.66
CA ALA A 84 -7.17 3.89 10.95
C ALA A 84 -5.71 3.55 11.27
N LEU A 85 -4.81 4.55 11.29
CA LEU A 85 -3.41 4.36 11.62
C LEU A 85 -3.23 3.87 13.07
N LEU A 86 -3.87 4.55 14.04
CA LEU A 86 -3.78 4.20 15.45
C LEU A 86 -4.36 2.80 15.70
N TRP A 87 -5.52 2.52 15.12
CA TRP A 87 -6.17 1.21 15.23
C TRP A 87 -5.29 0.11 14.63
N ASN A 88 -4.67 0.33 13.47
CA ASN A 88 -3.76 -0.64 12.88
C ASN A 88 -2.59 -0.98 13.80
N ILE A 89 -1.99 0.02 14.43
CA ILE A 89 -0.89 -0.19 15.40
C ILE A 89 -1.39 -0.99 16.61
N VAL A 90 -2.51 -0.57 17.21
CA VAL A 90 -3.08 -1.20 18.41
C VAL A 90 -3.51 -2.64 18.12
N PHE A 91 -4.30 -2.85 17.06
CA PHE A 91 -4.83 -4.15 16.70
C PHE A 91 -3.72 -5.15 16.39
N ASN A 92 -2.75 -4.77 15.55
CA ASN A 92 -1.63 -5.65 15.24
C ASN A 92 -0.82 -5.99 16.50
N SER A 93 -0.55 -5.02 17.37
CA SER A 93 0.20 -5.24 18.61
C SER A 93 -0.52 -6.18 19.58
N VAL A 94 -1.84 -6.02 19.73
CA VAL A 94 -2.69 -6.88 20.55
C VAL A 94 -2.73 -8.29 19.96
N PHE A 95 -2.96 -8.40 18.65
CA PHE A 95 -3.08 -9.69 17.98
C PHE A 95 -1.78 -10.49 18.02
N GLU A 96 -0.64 -9.86 17.74
CA GLU A 96 0.67 -10.50 17.89
C GLU A 96 0.91 -10.97 19.33
N THR A 97 0.52 -10.17 20.32
CA THR A 97 0.66 -10.56 21.73
C THR A 97 -0.24 -11.73 22.08
N LEU A 98 -1.45 -11.78 21.52
CA LEU A 98 -2.38 -12.88 21.68
C LEU A 98 -1.85 -14.16 21.03
N GLU A 99 -1.34 -14.08 19.80
CA GLU A 99 -0.72 -15.21 19.10
C GLU A 99 0.47 -15.77 19.89
N ARG A 100 1.34 -14.89 20.40
CA ARG A 100 2.48 -15.26 21.26
C ARG A 100 2.01 -15.96 22.53
N ARG A 101 0.97 -15.42 23.20
CA ARG A 101 0.42 -16.01 24.44
C ARG A 101 -0.27 -17.35 24.22
N LEU A 102 -0.94 -17.52 23.08
CA LEU A 102 -1.64 -18.75 22.72
C LEU A 102 -0.73 -19.79 22.05
N GLY A 103 0.56 -19.48 21.82
CA GLY A 103 1.52 -20.39 21.19
C GLY A 103 1.18 -20.73 19.74
N ILE A 104 0.42 -19.88 19.05
CA ILE A 104 -0.03 -20.14 17.67
C ILE A 104 1.18 -20.01 16.73
N THR A 105 1.53 -21.11 16.07
CA THR A 105 2.60 -21.16 15.05
C THR A 105 2.01 -21.44 13.67
N GLY A 106 2.66 -20.93 12.62
CA GLY A 106 2.26 -21.15 11.22
C GLY A 106 1.04 -20.37 10.71
N ARG A 107 0.39 -19.53 11.54
CA ARG A 107 -0.81 -18.72 11.21
C ARG A 107 -1.84 -19.48 10.36
N PRO A 108 -2.56 -20.44 10.95
CA PRO A 108 -3.57 -21.23 10.25
C PRO A 108 -4.69 -20.33 9.71
N TRP A 109 -5.42 -20.82 8.70
CA TRP A 109 -6.37 -20.00 7.94
C TRP A 109 -7.45 -19.34 8.80
N TRP A 110 -7.93 -20.00 9.86
CA TRP A 110 -8.95 -19.46 10.76
C TRP A 110 -8.43 -18.26 11.58
N VAL A 111 -7.14 -18.22 11.91
CA VAL A 111 -6.49 -17.06 12.58
C VAL A 111 -6.46 -15.87 11.64
N ARG A 112 -6.24 -16.10 10.34
CA ARG A 112 -6.24 -15.04 9.32
C ARG A 112 -7.64 -14.47 9.13
N VAL A 113 -8.67 -15.32 9.14
CA VAL A 113 -10.08 -14.88 9.09
C VAL A 113 -10.43 -14.10 10.35
N ALA A 114 -10.09 -14.60 11.54
CA ALA A 114 -10.34 -13.90 12.79
C ALA A 114 -9.63 -12.53 12.84
N HIS A 115 -8.39 -12.46 12.35
CA HIS A 115 -7.65 -11.21 12.22
C HIS A 115 -8.36 -10.23 11.28
N ALA A 116 -8.71 -10.66 10.07
CA ALA A 116 -9.37 -9.80 9.08
C ALA A 116 -10.73 -9.30 9.58
N VAL A 117 -11.57 -10.19 10.11
CA VAL A 117 -12.89 -9.83 10.65
C VAL A 117 -12.77 -8.92 11.88
N GLY A 118 -11.83 -9.20 12.79
CA GLY A 118 -11.61 -8.36 13.96
C GLY A 118 -11.06 -6.97 13.60
N PHE A 119 -10.18 -6.90 12.60
CA PHE A 119 -9.61 -5.65 12.13
C PHE A 119 -10.68 -4.76 11.50
N GLU A 120 -11.40 -5.29 10.50
CA GLU A 120 -12.45 -4.58 9.77
C GLU A 120 -13.63 -4.23 10.68
N GLY A 121 -14.09 -5.19 11.49
CA GLY A 121 -15.17 -4.96 12.44
C GLY A 121 -14.82 -3.90 13.49
N GLY A 122 -13.59 -3.92 14.00
CA GLY A 122 -13.10 -2.90 14.92
C GLY A 122 -13.06 -1.51 14.29
N LEU A 123 -12.55 -1.39 13.06
CA LEU A 123 -12.53 -0.13 12.32
C LEU A 123 -13.93 0.46 12.15
N ILE A 124 -14.91 -0.36 11.74
CA ILE A 124 -16.31 0.07 11.56
C ILE A 124 -16.88 0.65 12.86
N VAL A 125 -16.60 0.03 14.01
CA VAL A 125 -17.10 0.48 15.32
C VAL A 125 -16.59 1.87 15.70
N PHE A 126 -15.39 2.27 15.26
CA PHE A 126 -14.84 3.59 15.56
C PHE A 126 -15.12 4.63 14.47
N LEU A 127 -14.97 4.24 13.20
CA LEU A 127 -15.06 5.16 12.07
C LEU A 127 -16.49 5.56 11.77
N VAL A 128 -17.43 4.61 11.74
CA VAL A 128 -18.83 4.92 11.36
C VAL A 128 -19.47 5.92 12.31
N PRO A 129 -19.37 5.79 13.65
CA PRO A 129 -19.89 6.81 14.56
C PRO A 129 -19.17 8.16 14.40
N ALA A 130 -17.85 8.16 14.20
CA ALA A 130 -17.10 9.40 14.02
C ALA A 130 -17.56 10.16 12.77
N VAL A 131 -17.70 9.47 11.64
CA VAL A 131 -18.17 10.06 10.37
C VAL A 131 -19.62 10.53 10.49
N ALA A 132 -20.49 9.74 11.09
CA ALA A 132 -21.89 10.12 11.35
C ALA A 132 -21.97 11.41 12.17
N LEU A 133 -21.13 11.54 13.21
CA LEU A 133 -21.07 12.74 14.04
C LEU A 133 -20.50 13.96 13.30
N ILE A 134 -19.45 13.78 12.49
CA ILE A 134 -18.82 14.90 11.76
C ILE A 134 -19.71 15.42 10.64
N LEU A 135 -20.37 14.53 9.89
CA LEU A 135 -21.23 14.91 8.77
C LEU A 135 -22.69 15.16 9.16
N GLY A 136 -23.09 14.81 10.38
CA GLY A 136 -24.47 14.97 10.84
C GLY A 136 -25.47 14.03 10.14
N ILE A 137 -25.00 12.86 9.68
CA ILE A 137 -25.78 11.88 8.91
C ILE A 137 -26.12 10.64 9.74
N GLY A 138 -27.01 9.80 9.23
CA GLY A 138 -27.35 8.53 9.87
C GLY A 138 -26.23 7.49 9.82
N LEU A 139 -26.19 6.56 10.79
CA LEU A 139 -25.17 5.50 10.85
C LEU A 139 -25.11 4.61 9.59
N GLY A 140 -26.26 4.34 8.97
CA GLY A 140 -26.30 3.56 7.72
C GLY A 140 -25.66 4.29 6.54
N GLU A 141 -25.84 5.61 6.46
CA GLU A 141 -25.24 6.46 5.42
C GLU A 141 -23.74 6.62 5.66
N ALA A 142 -23.33 6.87 6.91
CA ALA A 142 -21.92 6.90 7.29
C ALA A 142 -21.21 5.57 7.00
N PHE A 143 -21.85 4.43 7.25
CA PHE A 143 -21.32 3.11 6.89
C PHE A 143 -21.10 2.98 5.38
N LEU A 144 -22.04 3.45 4.55
CA LEU A 144 -21.91 3.40 3.09
C LEU A 144 -20.78 4.29 2.59
N ILE A 145 -20.64 5.51 3.15
CA ILE A 145 -19.53 6.41 2.84
C ILE A 145 -18.19 5.75 3.19
N GLU A 146 -18.07 5.19 4.39
CA GLU A 146 -16.84 4.51 4.85
C GLU A 146 -16.53 3.27 4.00
N ALA A 147 -17.52 2.44 3.69
CA ALA A 147 -17.32 1.29 2.81
C ALA A 147 -16.85 1.73 1.41
N GLY A 148 -17.43 2.80 0.86
CA GLY A 148 -17.03 3.37 -0.42
C GLY A 148 -15.60 3.92 -0.41
N LEU A 149 -15.25 4.68 0.63
CA LEU A 149 -13.90 5.21 0.82
C LEU A 149 -12.89 4.07 1.01
N LEU A 150 -13.21 3.03 1.79
CA LEU A 150 -12.32 1.89 2.01
C LEU A 150 -12.02 1.14 0.71
N VAL A 151 -13.04 0.84 -0.10
CA VAL A 151 -12.85 0.20 -1.41
C VAL A 151 -12.07 1.10 -2.35
N PHE A 152 -12.35 2.40 -2.39
CA PHE A 152 -11.60 3.37 -3.18
C PHE A 152 -10.13 3.40 -2.77
N PHE A 153 -9.84 3.53 -1.47
CA PHE A 153 -8.48 3.58 -0.91
C PHE A 153 -7.71 2.28 -1.12
N LEU A 154 -8.39 1.13 -1.09
CA LEU A 154 -7.79 -0.15 -1.42
C LEU A 154 -7.25 -0.18 -2.86
N VAL A 155 -8.07 0.23 -3.82
CA VAL A 155 -7.67 0.29 -5.24
C VAL A 155 -6.61 1.38 -5.43
N TYR A 156 -6.82 2.56 -4.86
CA TYR A 156 -5.88 3.67 -4.93
C TYR A 156 -4.50 3.29 -4.38
N ALA A 157 -4.42 2.61 -3.24
CA ALA A 157 -3.15 2.19 -2.66
C ALA A 157 -2.38 1.23 -3.59
N ALA A 158 -3.07 0.27 -4.20
CA ALA A 158 -2.46 -0.65 -5.16
C ALA A 158 -1.98 0.08 -6.42
N VAL A 159 -2.81 0.95 -6.99
CA VAL A 159 -2.48 1.74 -8.19
C VAL A 159 -1.33 2.70 -7.90
N TYR A 160 -1.37 3.40 -6.76
CA TYR A 160 -0.33 4.33 -6.35
C TYR A 160 1.02 3.61 -6.14
N ALA A 161 1.03 2.47 -5.44
CA ALA A 161 2.24 1.68 -5.25
C ALA A 161 2.86 1.30 -6.60
N TYR A 162 2.05 0.75 -7.51
CA TYR A 162 2.50 0.38 -8.85
C TYR A 162 3.00 1.58 -9.66
N ALA A 163 2.26 2.71 -9.63
CA ALA A 163 2.62 3.91 -10.37
C ALA A 163 3.91 4.54 -9.84
N PHE A 164 4.04 4.68 -8.51
CA PHE A 164 5.23 5.23 -7.88
C PHE A 164 6.47 4.39 -8.20
N ASP A 165 6.35 3.06 -8.11
CA ASP A 165 7.44 2.15 -8.44
C ASP A 165 7.75 2.13 -9.94
N SER A 166 6.75 2.33 -10.81
CA SER A 166 6.97 2.46 -12.26
C SER A 166 7.71 3.77 -12.61
N VAL A 167 7.44 4.85 -11.87
CA VAL A 167 8.08 6.16 -12.10
C VAL A 167 9.51 6.16 -11.56
N PHE A 168 9.71 5.72 -10.32
CA PHE A 168 10.97 5.89 -9.58
C PHE A 168 11.81 4.60 -9.48
N GLY A 169 11.31 3.47 -9.98
CA GLY A 169 11.93 2.15 -9.84
C GLY A 169 11.58 1.49 -8.51
N LEU A 170 11.83 0.20 -8.36
CA LEU A 170 11.57 -0.61 -7.17
C LEU A 170 12.51 -0.21 -6.01
N PRO A 171 12.10 -0.43 -4.74
CA PRO A 171 13.00 -0.28 -3.60
C PRO A 171 14.14 -1.31 -3.67
N ASP A 172 15.31 -0.97 -3.12
CA ASP A 172 16.52 -1.81 -3.19
C ASP A 172 16.31 -3.23 -2.63
N SER A 173 15.39 -3.40 -1.68
CA SER A 173 15.02 -4.71 -1.12
C SER A 173 14.28 -5.61 -2.12
N ALA A 174 13.50 -5.03 -3.03
CA ALA A 174 12.79 -5.76 -4.08
C ALA A 174 13.65 -5.93 -5.33
N ALA A 175 14.47 -4.93 -5.67
CA ALA A 175 15.36 -4.98 -6.83
C ALA A 175 16.46 -6.05 -6.71
N ARG A 176 16.89 -6.41 -5.49
CA ARG A 176 17.88 -7.48 -5.26
C ARG A 176 17.30 -8.90 -5.36
N ALA A 177 15.98 -9.07 -5.32
CA ALA A 177 15.35 -10.39 -5.42
C ALA A 177 15.19 -10.87 -6.87
N GLU A 178 15.30 -9.96 -7.85
CA GLU A 178 15.22 -10.26 -9.29
C GLU A 178 16.60 -10.38 -9.98
N ALA A 179 17.70 -10.17 -9.24
CA ALA A 179 19.08 -10.22 -9.73
C ALA A 179 19.78 -11.51 -9.28
#